data_AF-A0A1V6TY90-F1
#
_entry.id   AF-A0A1V6TY90-F1
#
_cell.length_a   1.000
_cell.length_b   1.000
_cell.length_c   1.000
_cell.angle_alpha   90.00
_cell.angle_beta   90.00
_cell.angle_gamma   90.00
#
_symmetry.space_group_name_H-M   'P 1'
#
loop_
_entity.id
_entity.type
_entity.pdbx_description
1 polymer ?
#
loop_
_entity_poly.entity_id
_entity_poly.type
_entity_poly.pdbx_seq_one_letter_code
_entity_poly.pdbx_strand_id
1 'polypeptide(L)'
;MAISDIVADESLLPVLQTSAETLAQCQALLTLLNPDTLPNDGAKLRELSLAASKQQKLLFALLAQLRGQNRDAIFRVRDTKQSTAEARQEIDRLHLQLQNLYYEQKHLTGEIAACEAYDHKYLSLPLIPVEEFLELHPEHRESSEHDLMIARIEHEHAEREKLEQARQELLKRKQGLIAENKKRKNDLANLDQDLEKFIDAAKPIQKIFEKEY
;
A
#
# COMPACT_ATOMS: atom_id res chain seq x y z
N MET A 1 23.38 -45.75 -29.92
CA MET A 1 22.17 -45.79 -29.07
C MET A 1 20.98 -45.82 -30.01
N ALA A 2 20.07 -46.78 -29.84
CA ALA A 2 18.92 -46.88 -30.73
C ALA A 2 17.97 -45.70 -30.46
N ILE A 3 17.35 -45.15 -31.51
CA ILE A 3 16.44 -43.98 -31.40
C ILE A 3 15.26 -44.28 -30.46
N SER A 4 14.94 -45.56 -30.24
CA SER A 4 13.98 -46.07 -29.26
C SER A 4 14.29 -45.66 -27.81
N ASP A 5 15.54 -45.38 -27.47
CA ASP A 5 15.95 -45.08 -26.09
C ASP A 5 15.88 -43.58 -25.77
N ILE A 6 15.64 -42.73 -26.77
CA ILE A 6 15.64 -41.25 -26.66
C ILE A 6 14.21 -40.70 -26.55
N VAL A 7 13.22 -41.37 -27.15
CA VAL A 7 11.83 -40.93 -27.17
C VAL A 7 11.06 -41.64 -26.05
N ALA A 8 10.85 -40.94 -24.92
CA ALA A 8 10.13 -41.49 -23.76
C ALA A 8 8.61 -41.25 -23.79
N ASP A 9 8.12 -40.42 -24.72
CA ASP A 9 6.68 -40.11 -24.83
C ASP A 9 5.94 -41.32 -25.43
N GLU A 10 5.04 -41.90 -24.62
CA GLU A 10 4.22 -43.07 -24.97
C GLU A 10 3.40 -42.84 -26.25
N SER A 11 3.02 -41.60 -26.54
CA SER A 11 2.26 -41.26 -27.74
C SER A 11 3.09 -41.23 -29.04
N LEU A 12 4.41 -41.08 -28.93
CA LEU A 12 5.34 -41.02 -30.05
C LEU A 12 5.97 -42.38 -30.37
N LEU A 13 5.95 -43.34 -29.43
CA LEU A 13 6.45 -44.69 -29.64
C LEU A 13 5.78 -45.42 -30.84
N PRO A 14 4.45 -45.37 -31.03
CA PRO A 14 3.82 -45.99 -32.19
C PRO A 14 4.24 -45.37 -33.51
N VAL A 15 4.51 -44.06 -33.52
CA VAL A 15 4.99 -43.33 -34.72
C VAL A 15 6.39 -43.79 -35.08
N LEU A 16 7.26 -43.91 -34.07
CA LEU A 16 8.63 -44.39 -34.25
C LEU A 16 8.64 -45.83 -34.79
N GLN A 17 7.84 -46.72 -34.20
CA GLN A 17 7.70 -48.11 -34.65
C GLN A 17 7.19 -48.18 -36.10
N THR A 18 6.08 -47.50 -36.40
CA THR A 18 5.48 -47.48 -37.75
C THR A 18 6.46 -46.90 -38.77
N SER A 19 7.26 -45.89 -38.40
CA SER A 19 8.29 -45.31 -39.28
C SER A 19 9.43 -46.29 -39.57
N ALA A 20 9.90 -47.04 -38.56
CA ALA A 20 10.94 -48.05 -38.71
C ALA A 20 10.47 -49.23 -39.57
N GLU A 21 9.23 -49.69 -39.34
CA GLU A 21 8.59 -50.72 -40.17
C GLU A 21 8.41 -50.26 -41.61
N THR A 22 7.99 -49.01 -41.82
CA THR A 22 7.86 -48.42 -43.17
C THR A 22 9.22 -48.38 -43.88
N LEU A 23 10.28 -47.98 -43.19
CA LEU A 23 11.64 -47.93 -43.73
C LEU A 23 12.13 -49.34 -44.13
N ALA A 24 11.94 -50.33 -43.25
CA ALA A 24 12.33 -51.71 -43.52
C ALA A 24 11.59 -52.28 -44.74
N GLN A 25 10.29 -51.97 -44.89
CA GLN A 25 9.50 -52.39 -46.05
C GLN A 25 9.93 -51.68 -47.35
N CYS A 26 10.28 -50.40 -47.29
CA CYS A 26 10.87 -49.70 -48.43
C CYS A 26 12.19 -50.35 -48.88
N GLN A 27 13.07 -50.66 -47.94
CA GLN A 27 14.35 -51.31 -48.23
C GLN A 27 14.15 -52.69 -48.85
N ALA A 28 13.24 -53.50 -48.30
CA ALA A 28 12.92 -54.82 -48.83
C ALA A 28 12.31 -54.77 -50.25
N LEU A 29 11.43 -53.81 -50.53
CA LEU A 29 10.89 -53.59 -51.88
C LEU A 29 11.98 -53.17 -52.88
N LEU A 30 12.91 -52.30 -52.46
CA LEU A 30 14.06 -51.89 -53.28
C LEU A 30 14.99 -53.07 -53.57
N THR A 31 15.23 -53.95 -52.60
CA THR A 31 16.01 -55.17 -52.82
C THR A 31 15.33 -56.13 -53.79
N LEU A 32 14.01 -56.28 -53.71
CA LEU A 32 13.22 -57.13 -54.61
C LEU A 32 13.22 -56.61 -56.06
N LEU A 33 13.26 -55.29 -56.25
CA LEU A 33 13.26 -54.62 -57.56
C LEU A 33 14.68 -54.32 -58.07
N ASN A 34 15.72 -54.86 -57.43
CA ASN A 34 17.09 -54.58 -57.80
C ASN A 34 17.39 -55.13 -59.21
N PRO A 35 17.79 -54.28 -60.18
CA PRO A 35 18.00 -54.66 -61.57
C PRO A 35 19.02 -55.79 -61.76
N ASP A 36 20.00 -55.91 -60.86
CA ASP A 36 21.06 -56.94 -60.93
C ASP A 36 20.56 -58.36 -60.61
N THR A 37 19.37 -58.48 -60.00
CA THR A 37 18.80 -59.76 -59.52
C THR A 37 17.60 -60.24 -60.32
N LEU A 38 17.30 -59.59 -61.45
CA LEU A 38 16.12 -59.90 -62.26
C LEU A 38 16.23 -61.28 -62.94
N PRO A 39 15.24 -62.17 -62.77
CA PRO A 39 15.20 -63.44 -63.49
C PRO A 39 14.98 -63.23 -65.00
N ASN A 40 15.72 -63.93 -65.85
CA ASN A 40 15.49 -63.94 -67.32
C ASN A 40 14.29 -64.80 -67.75
N ASP A 41 13.68 -65.55 -66.81
CA ASP A 41 12.54 -66.44 -67.05
C ASP A 41 11.22 -65.69 -66.86
N GLY A 42 10.35 -65.72 -67.89
CA GLY A 42 9.04 -65.08 -67.89
C GLY A 42 8.09 -65.56 -66.78
N ALA A 43 8.22 -66.81 -66.31
CA ALA A 43 7.42 -67.31 -65.19
C ALA A 43 7.85 -66.68 -63.86
N LYS A 44 9.17 -66.58 -63.64
CA LYS A 44 9.76 -65.96 -62.43
C LYS A 44 9.55 -64.45 -62.38
N LEU A 45 9.52 -63.78 -63.53
CA LEU A 45 9.18 -62.36 -63.62
C LEU A 45 7.73 -62.06 -63.19
N ARG A 46 6.78 -62.94 -63.52
CA ARG A 46 5.39 -62.81 -63.05
C ARG A 46 5.26 -63.00 -61.54
N GLU A 47 5.99 -63.97 -60.99
CA GLU A 47 6.03 -64.22 -59.55
C GLU A 47 6.65 -63.03 -58.78
N LEU A 48 7.76 -62.48 -59.29
CA LEU A 48 8.39 -61.27 -58.76
C LEU A 48 7.43 -60.06 -58.80
N SER A 49 6.72 -59.85 -59.90
CA SER A 49 5.73 -58.78 -60.03
C SER A 49 4.58 -58.92 -59.03
N LEU A 50 4.10 -60.14 -58.78
CA LEU A 50 3.07 -60.41 -57.78
C LEU A 50 3.59 -60.14 -56.35
N ALA A 51 4.83 -60.54 -56.04
CA ALA A 51 5.48 -60.26 -54.75
C ALA A 51 5.67 -58.75 -54.54
N ALA A 52 6.15 -58.03 -55.57
CA ALA A 52 6.29 -56.58 -55.54
C ALA A 52 4.96 -55.87 -55.30
N SER A 53 3.89 -56.30 -55.97
CA SER A 53 2.55 -55.73 -55.79
C SER A 53 2.00 -55.93 -54.37
N LYS A 54 2.24 -57.10 -53.76
CA LYS A 54 1.86 -57.37 -52.35
C LYS A 54 2.61 -56.45 -51.40
N GLN A 55 3.92 -56.31 -51.58
CA GLN A 55 4.75 -55.47 -50.71
C GLN A 55 4.46 -53.98 -50.89
N GLN A 56 4.14 -53.55 -52.11
CA GLN A 56 3.67 -52.19 -52.40
C GLN A 56 2.36 -51.87 -51.66
N LYS A 57 1.40 -52.80 -51.59
CA LYS A 57 0.14 -52.60 -50.85
C LYS A 57 0.39 -52.45 -49.35
N LEU A 58 1.26 -53.28 -48.77
CA LEU A 58 1.66 -53.18 -47.36
C LEU A 58 2.33 -51.83 -47.07
N LEU A 59 3.24 -51.40 -47.94
CA LEU A 59 3.90 -50.10 -47.83
C LEU A 59 2.89 -48.94 -47.85
N PHE A 60 1.91 -48.97 -48.76
CA PHE A 60 0.88 -47.93 -48.80
C PHE A 60 0.01 -47.88 -47.54
N ALA A 61 -0.31 -49.03 -46.95
CA ALA A 61 -1.02 -49.09 -45.68
C ALA A 61 -0.21 -48.46 -44.53
N LEU A 62 1.08 -48.81 -44.42
CA LEU A 62 1.98 -48.24 -43.41
C LEU A 62 2.18 -46.73 -43.60
N LEU A 63 2.32 -46.27 -44.84
CA LEU A 63 2.42 -44.83 -45.14
C LEU A 63 1.13 -44.07 -44.80
N ALA A 64 -0.04 -44.69 -45.00
CA ALA A 64 -1.31 -44.08 -44.60
C ALA A 64 -1.41 -43.95 -43.08
N GLN A 65 -1.02 -45.00 -42.35
CA GLN A 65 -0.96 -45.01 -40.89
C GLN A 65 0.00 -43.95 -40.34
N LEU A 66 1.23 -43.87 -40.89
CA LEU A 66 2.23 -42.89 -40.49
C LEU A 66 1.76 -41.44 -40.73
N ARG A 67 1.08 -41.17 -41.85
CA ARG A 67 0.48 -39.85 -42.12
C ARG A 67 -0.62 -39.50 -41.11
N GLY A 68 -1.46 -40.47 -40.73
CA GLY A 68 -2.47 -40.30 -39.70
C GLY A 68 -1.86 -39.95 -38.35
N GLN A 69 -0.89 -40.76 -37.90
CA GLN A 69 -0.16 -40.54 -36.66
C GLN A 69 0.55 -39.18 -36.61
N ASN A 70 1.18 -38.75 -37.71
CA ASN A 70 1.80 -37.43 -37.79
C ASN A 70 0.78 -36.30 -37.64
N ARG A 71 -0.40 -36.44 -38.25
CA ARG A 71 -1.49 -35.47 -38.11
C ARG A 71 -1.99 -35.40 -36.67
N ASP A 72 -2.14 -36.55 -36.02
CA ASP A 72 -2.56 -36.62 -34.61
C ASP A 72 -1.54 -35.97 -33.68
N ALA A 73 -0.24 -36.19 -33.91
CA ALA A 73 0.83 -35.52 -33.16
C ALA A 73 0.76 -33.99 -33.30
N ILE A 74 0.53 -33.48 -34.52
CA ILE A 74 0.37 -32.04 -34.78
C ILE A 74 -0.85 -31.48 -34.03
N PHE A 75 -1.98 -32.21 -34.00
CA PHE A 75 -3.16 -31.79 -33.24
C PHE A 75 -2.88 -31.74 -31.74
N ARG A 76 -2.24 -32.77 -31.16
CA ARG A 76 -1.86 -32.78 -29.73
C ARG A 76 -0.98 -31.61 -29.35
N VAL A 77 -0.01 -31.26 -30.19
CA VAL A 77 0.86 -30.07 -29.97
C VAL A 77 0.04 -28.79 -29.96
N ARG A 78 -0.91 -28.65 -30.89
CA ARG A 78 -1.80 -27.49 -30.95
C ARG A 78 -2.70 -27.40 -29.71
N ASP A 79 -3.28 -28.52 -29.28
CA ASP A 79 -4.14 -28.58 -28.11
C ASP A 79 -3.37 -28.23 -26.83
N THR A 80 -2.16 -28.78 -26.69
CA THR A 80 -1.27 -28.47 -25.55
C THR A 80 -0.89 -26.99 -25.55
N LYS A 81 -0.58 -26.41 -26.73
CA LYS A 81 -0.28 -24.98 -26.86
C LYS A 81 -1.48 -24.11 -26.49
N GLN A 82 -2.68 -24.52 -26.86
CA GLN A 82 -3.89 -23.79 -26.51
C GLN A 82 -4.17 -23.86 -25.01
N SER A 83 -4.17 -25.07 -24.42
CA SER A 83 -4.40 -25.25 -22.99
C SER A 83 -3.39 -24.51 -22.12
N THR A 84 -2.11 -24.53 -22.50
CA THR A 84 -1.07 -23.77 -21.77
C THR A 84 -1.22 -22.25 -21.94
N ALA A 85 -1.69 -21.78 -23.09
CA ALA A 85 -1.97 -20.36 -23.29
C ALA A 85 -3.17 -19.88 -22.46
N GLU A 86 -4.23 -20.69 -22.38
CA GLU A 86 -5.42 -20.41 -21.55
C GLU A 86 -5.05 -20.35 -20.06
N ALA A 87 -4.32 -21.35 -19.56
CA ALA A 87 -3.84 -21.37 -18.18
C ALA A 87 -2.94 -20.16 -17.87
N ARG A 88 -2.08 -19.76 -18.81
CA ARG A 88 -1.25 -18.56 -18.67
C ARG A 88 -2.09 -17.28 -18.58
N GLN A 89 -3.11 -17.13 -19.44
CA GLN A 89 -4.01 -15.97 -19.40
C GLN A 89 -4.76 -15.87 -18.08
N GLU A 90 -5.17 -17.02 -17.50
CA GLU A 90 -5.79 -17.04 -16.18
C GLU A 90 -4.82 -16.58 -15.09
N ILE A 91 -3.57 -17.05 -15.11
CA ILE A 91 -2.53 -16.59 -14.20
C ILE A 91 -2.32 -15.07 -14.31
N ASP A 92 -2.21 -14.55 -15.54
CA ASP A 92 -2.02 -13.11 -15.78
C ASP A 92 -3.21 -12.29 -15.23
N ARG A 93 -4.44 -12.79 -15.41
CA ARG A 93 -5.66 -12.17 -14.84
C ARG A 93 -5.63 -12.15 -13.31
N LEU A 94 -5.29 -13.27 -12.67
CA LEU A 94 -5.20 -13.38 -11.22
C LEU A 94 -4.07 -12.50 -10.66
N HIS A 95 -2.95 -12.42 -11.36
CA HIS A 95 -1.83 -11.56 -10.97
C HIS A 95 -2.22 -10.08 -10.97
N LEU A 96 -2.98 -9.64 -11.99
CA LEU A 96 -3.50 -8.27 -12.04
C LEU A 96 -4.48 -7.99 -10.89
N GLN A 97 -5.36 -8.94 -10.56
CA GLN A 97 -6.28 -8.80 -9.41
C GLN A 97 -5.50 -8.69 -8.09
N LEU A 98 -4.47 -9.51 -7.91
CA LEU A 98 -3.60 -9.44 -6.74
C LEU A 98 -2.90 -8.09 -6.63
N GLN A 99 -2.40 -7.53 -7.75
CA GLN A 99 -1.78 -6.22 -7.78
C GLN A 99 -2.75 -5.10 -7.36
N ASN A 100 -4.01 -5.18 -7.80
CA ASN A 100 -5.05 -4.24 -7.38
C ASN A 100 -5.29 -4.31 -5.86
N LEU A 101 -5.35 -5.51 -5.29
CA LEU A 101 -5.51 -5.69 -3.84
C LEU A 101 -4.32 -5.14 -3.05
N TYR A 102 -3.09 -5.34 -3.53
CA TYR A 102 -1.90 -4.74 -2.89
C TYR A 102 -1.93 -3.22 -2.91
N TYR A 103 -2.40 -2.63 -4.02
CA TYR A 103 -2.56 -1.18 -4.11
C TYR A 103 -3.60 -0.68 -3.10
N GLU A 104 -4.77 -1.32 -3.05
CA GLU A 104 -5.84 -1.00 -2.11
C GLU A 104 -5.37 -1.12 -0.66
N GLN A 105 -4.71 -2.23 -0.30
CA GLN A 105 -4.14 -2.44 1.02
C GLN A 105 -3.18 -1.31 1.41
N LYS A 106 -2.25 -0.97 0.51
CA LYS A 106 -1.27 0.09 0.75
C LYS A 106 -1.95 1.46 0.91
N HIS A 107 -2.96 1.74 0.10
CA HIS A 107 -3.74 2.97 0.19
C HIS A 107 -4.45 3.08 1.53
N LEU A 108 -5.22 2.06 1.93
CA LEU A 108 -5.93 2.02 3.21
C LEU A 108 -4.97 2.12 4.40
N THR A 109 -3.83 1.42 4.35
CA THR A 109 -2.80 1.50 5.40
C THR A 109 -2.26 2.93 5.53
N GLY A 110 -2.07 3.61 4.40
CA GLY A 110 -1.65 5.02 4.39
C GLY A 110 -2.71 5.95 4.98
N GLU A 111 -3.99 5.73 4.68
CA GLU A 111 -5.10 6.50 5.24
C GLU A 111 -5.25 6.27 6.75
N ILE A 112 -5.16 5.02 7.21
CA ILE A 112 -5.17 4.68 8.64
C ILE A 112 -4.02 5.40 9.35
N ALA A 113 -2.79 5.31 8.83
CA ALA A 113 -1.64 5.98 9.42
C ALA A 113 -1.81 7.50 9.46
N ALA A 114 -2.43 8.10 8.43
CA ALA A 114 -2.73 9.53 8.41
C ALA A 114 -3.79 9.93 9.47
N CYS A 115 -4.82 9.09 9.66
CA CYS A 115 -5.82 9.29 10.70
C CYS A 115 -5.23 9.11 12.11
N GLU A 116 -4.37 8.12 12.32
CA GLU A 116 -3.69 7.87 13.60
C GLU A 116 -2.67 8.95 13.94
N ALA A 117 -1.99 9.51 12.92
CA ALA A 117 -1.04 10.61 13.09
C ALA A 117 -1.73 11.97 13.26
N TYR A 118 -3.06 12.02 13.31
CA TYR A 118 -3.79 13.27 13.53
C TYR A 118 -3.43 13.84 14.91
N ASP A 119 -2.89 15.06 14.91
CA ASP A 119 -2.51 15.75 16.13
C ASP A 119 -3.75 16.26 16.88
N HIS A 120 -4.18 15.46 17.86
CA HIS A 120 -5.27 15.81 18.74
C HIS A 120 -4.80 16.83 19.79
N LYS A 121 -5.10 18.11 19.56
CA LYS A 121 -4.72 19.24 20.44
C LYS A 121 -5.03 18.99 21.92
N TYR A 122 -6.11 18.27 22.25
CA TYR A 122 -6.49 18.02 23.64
C TYR A 122 -5.45 17.18 24.42
N LEU A 123 -4.62 16.38 23.74
CA LEU A 123 -3.53 15.60 24.35
C LEU A 123 -2.40 16.48 24.88
N SER A 124 -2.25 17.70 24.34
CA SER A 124 -1.24 18.67 24.76
C SER A 124 -1.72 19.65 25.84
N LEU A 125 -2.99 19.53 26.28
CA LEU A 125 -3.53 20.42 27.31
C LEU A 125 -2.88 20.12 28.67
N PRO A 126 -2.40 21.14 29.40
CA PRO A 126 -1.90 20.93 30.75
C PRO A 126 -3.11 20.79 31.70
N LEU A 127 -3.63 19.56 31.77
CA LEU A 127 -4.71 19.15 32.66
C LEU A 127 -4.11 18.68 33.99
N ILE A 128 -4.86 18.85 35.08
CA ILE A 128 -4.51 18.23 36.36
C ILE A 128 -4.46 16.69 36.25
N PRO A 129 -3.63 16.00 37.05
CA PRO A 129 -3.60 14.54 37.10
C PRO A 129 -4.99 13.94 37.37
N VAL A 130 -5.21 12.71 36.88
CA VAL A 130 -6.50 12.02 37.04
C VAL A 130 -6.86 11.82 38.51
N GLU A 131 -5.87 11.48 39.33
CA GLU A 131 -6.06 11.27 40.78
C GLU A 131 -6.58 12.53 41.47
N GLU A 132 -5.93 13.68 41.24
CA GLU A 132 -6.36 14.98 41.78
C GLU A 132 -7.75 15.38 41.28
N PHE A 133 -8.06 15.13 40.00
CA PHE A 133 -9.39 15.39 39.46
C PHE A 133 -10.48 14.54 40.14
N LEU A 134 -10.22 13.24 40.38
CA LEU A 134 -11.18 12.32 41.01
C LEU A 134 -11.32 12.53 42.53
N GLU A 135 -10.39 13.25 43.15
CA GLU A 135 -10.55 13.74 44.53
C GLU A 135 -11.50 14.94 44.58
N LEU A 136 -11.41 15.85 43.62
CA LEU A 136 -12.29 17.02 43.50
C LEU A 136 -13.68 16.66 42.99
N HIS A 137 -13.75 15.69 42.07
CA HIS A 137 -14.96 15.25 41.36
C HIS A 137 -15.15 13.73 41.49
N PRO A 138 -15.52 13.22 42.68
CA PRO A 138 -15.71 11.79 42.92
C PRO A 138 -16.83 11.17 42.07
N GLU A 139 -17.78 11.96 41.58
CA GLU A 139 -18.88 11.55 40.70
C GLU A 139 -18.41 10.91 39.38
N HIS A 140 -17.19 11.20 38.93
CA HIS A 140 -16.64 10.70 37.66
C HIS A 140 -15.82 9.41 37.80
N ARG A 141 -15.74 8.79 38.99
CA ARG A 141 -14.96 7.55 39.21
C ARG A 141 -15.45 6.36 38.40
N GLU A 142 -16.75 6.30 38.12
CA GLU A 142 -17.36 5.22 37.33
C GLU A 142 -17.59 5.62 35.86
N SER A 143 -17.17 6.82 35.46
CA SER A 143 -17.27 7.29 34.07
C SER A 143 -16.29 6.54 33.15
N SER A 144 -16.64 6.44 31.86
CA SER A 144 -15.72 5.88 30.86
C SER A 144 -14.49 6.78 30.69
N GLU A 145 -13.38 6.24 30.17
CA GLU A 145 -12.16 7.04 29.93
C GLU A 145 -12.43 8.27 29.05
N HIS A 146 -13.31 8.13 28.06
CA HIS A 146 -13.70 9.22 27.18
C HIS A 146 -14.48 10.31 27.92
N ASP A 147 -15.50 9.92 28.68
CA ASP A 147 -16.34 10.86 29.43
C ASP A 147 -15.54 11.55 30.54
N LEU A 148 -14.63 10.81 31.19
CA LEU A 148 -13.70 11.35 32.17
C LEU A 148 -12.77 12.40 31.54
N MET A 149 -12.26 12.16 30.33
CA MET A 149 -11.42 13.12 29.62
C MET A 149 -12.19 14.39 29.25
N ILE A 150 -13.45 14.27 28.81
CA ILE A 150 -14.32 15.43 28.55
C ILE A 150 -14.52 16.24 29.82
N ALA A 151 -14.92 15.59 30.92
CA ALA A 151 -15.17 16.27 32.20
C ALA A 151 -13.91 16.99 32.71
N ARG A 152 -12.73 16.38 32.55
CA ARG A 152 -11.44 16.99 32.90
C ARG A 152 -11.14 18.25 32.07
N ILE A 153 -11.43 18.22 30.77
CA ILE A 153 -11.25 19.37 29.88
C ILE A 153 -12.22 20.50 30.24
N GLU A 154 -13.48 20.17 30.53
CA GLU A 154 -14.50 21.14 30.94
C GLU A 154 -14.15 21.82 32.27
N HIS A 155 -13.65 21.05 33.24
CA HIS A 155 -13.16 21.60 34.51
C HIS A 155 -11.99 22.57 34.29
N GLU A 156 -10.96 22.18 33.53
CA GLU A 156 -9.83 23.06 33.23
C GLU A 156 -10.27 24.34 32.49
N HIS A 157 -11.23 24.22 31.58
CA HIS A 157 -11.81 25.37 30.89
C HIS A 157 -12.46 26.33 31.88
N ALA A 158 -13.33 25.83 32.76
CA ALA A 158 -14.01 26.65 33.77
C ALA A 158 -13.02 27.33 34.72
N GLU A 159 -11.96 26.64 35.15
CA GLU A 159 -10.91 27.22 35.99
C GLU A 159 -10.13 28.33 35.26
N ARG A 160 -9.78 28.13 33.98
CA ARG A 160 -9.11 29.17 33.18
C ARG A 160 -9.99 30.39 32.95
N GLU A 161 -11.29 30.21 32.74
CA GLU A 161 -12.22 31.33 32.62
C GLU A 161 -12.27 32.15 33.92
N LYS A 162 -12.36 31.49 35.08
CA LYS A 162 -12.32 32.17 36.39
C LYS A 162 -11.01 32.94 36.59
N LEU A 163 -9.87 32.32 36.24
CA LEU A 163 -8.55 32.96 36.35
C LEU A 163 -8.42 34.18 35.44
N GLU A 164 -8.91 34.10 34.20
CA GLU A 164 -8.87 35.23 33.26
C GLU A 164 -9.81 36.36 33.70
N GLN A 165 -10.99 36.04 34.25
CA GLN A 165 -11.88 37.04 34.86
C GLN A 165 -11.20 37.76 36.04
N ALA A 166 -10.62 37.00 36.97
CA ALA A 166 -9.89 37.57 38.11
C ALA A 166 -8.70 38.43 37.66
N ARG A 167 -7.96 37.99 36.62
CA ARG A 167 -6.88 38.76 36.01
C ARG A 167 -7.38 40.09 35.46
N GLN A 168 -8.50 40.09 34.73
CA GLN A 168 -9.09 41.31 34.18
C GLN A 168 -9.55 42.29 35.26
N GLU A 169 -10.15 41.79 36.33
CA GLU A 169 -10.54 42.60 37.49
C GLU A 169 -9.32 43.23 38.18
N LEU A 170 -8.26 42.43 38.42
CA LEU A 170 -7.01 42.91 39.00
C LEU A 170 -6.32 43.93 38.08
N LEU A 171 -6.35 43.75 36.77
CA LEU A 171 -5.84 44.71 35.81
C LEU A 171 -6.61 46.04 35.86
N LYS A 172 -7.94 46.01 35.94
CA LYS A 172 -8.76 47.22 36.12
C LYS A 172 -8.43 47.93 37.42
N ARG A 173 -8.31 47.19 38.53
CA ARG A 173 -7.93 47.76 39.84
C ARG A 173 -6.54 48.38 39.80
N LYS A 174 -5.57 47.72 39.17
CA LYS A 174 -4.21 48.25 38.97
C LYS A 174 -4.23 49.56 38.19
N GLN A 175 -4.97 49.62 37.08
CA GLN A 175 -5.10 50.85 36.28
C GLN A 175 -5.75 51.98 37.08
N GLY A 176 -6.79 51.67 37.87
CA GLY A 176 -7.41 52.64 38.78
C GLY A 176 -6.44 53.22 39.80
N LEU A 177 -5.66 52.36 40.47
CA LEU A 177 -4.64 52.79 41.45
C LEU A 177 -3.51 53.61 40.81
N ILE A 178 -3.11 53.29 39.57
CA ILE A 178 -2.13 54.09 38.82
C ILE A 178 -2.69 55.48 38.52
N ALA A 179 -3.95 55.57 38.07
CA ALA A 179 -4.60 56.86 37.82
C ALA A 179 -4.75 57.69 39.09
N GLU A 180 -5.14 57.06 40.20
CA GLU A 180 -5.25 57.73 41.50
C GLU A 180 -3.89 58.24 42.01
N ASN A 181 -2.84 57.42 41.95
CA ASN A 181 -1.49 57.86 42.31
C ASN A 181 -1.01 59.02 41.42
N LYS A 182 -1.28 58.97 40.12
CA LYS A 182 -0.94 60.07 39.20
C LYS A 182 -1.69 61.35 39.57
N LYS A 183 -2.97 61.26 39.91
CA LYS A 183 -3.77 62.39 40.39
C LYS A 183 -3.19 62.97 41.69
N ARG A 184 -2.97 62.14 42.72
CA ARG A 184 -2.39 62.57 44.00
C ARG A 184 -1.00 63.20 43.82
N LYS A 185 -0.16 62.66 42.92
CA LYS A 185 1.13 63.26 42.59
C LYS A 185 1.00 64.65 41.98
N ASN A 186 0.05 64.84 41.07
CA ASN A 186 -0.23 66.16 40.49
C ASN A 186 -0.80 67.13 41.53
N ASP A 187 -1.71 66.67 42.39
CA ASP A 187 -2.29 67.48 43.47
C ASP A 187 -1.19 67.93 44.45
N LEU A 188 -0.26 67.05 44.80
CA LEU A 188 0.89 67.37 45.66
C LEU A 188 1.82 68.38 44.99
N ALA A 189 2.12 68.21 43.70
CA ALA A 189 2.95 69.16 42.95
C ALA A 189 2.31 70.56 42.87
N ASN A 190 0.97 70.63 42.74
CA ASN A 190 0.25 71.90 42.80
C ASN A 190 0.30 72.53 44.19
N LEU A 191 0.15 71.72 45.25
CA LEU A 191 0.26 72.20 46.63
C LEU A 191 1.66 72.74 46.95
N ASP A 192 2.72 72.06 46.51
CA ASP A 192 4.10 72.53 46.65
C ASP A 192 4.27 73.90 45.98
N GLN A 193 3.72 74.07 44.79
CA GLN A 193 3.75 75.35 44.07
C GLN A 193 2.97 76.46 44.82
N ASP A 194 1.83 76.14 45.41
CA ASP A 194 1.05 77.11 46.18
C ASP A 194 1.68 77.46 47.53
N LEU A 195 2.35 76.50 48.19
CA LEU A 195 3.18 76.75 49.37
C LEU A 195 4.35 77.67 49.06
N GLU A 196 5.04 77.45 47.93
CA GLU A 196 6.13 78.32 47.48
C GLU A 196 5.65 79.76 47.29
N LYS A 197 4.49 79.95 46.62
CA LYS A 197 3.84 81.27 46.50
C LYS A 197 3.47 81.88 47.85
N PHE A 198 2.94 81.08 48.78
CA PHE A 198 2.56 81.55 50.11
C PHE A 198 3.77 82.02 50.91
N ILE A 199 4.86 81.24 50.91
CA ILE A 199 6.13 81.60 51.54
C ILE A 199 6.64 82.90 50.93
N ASP A 200 6.65 83.02 49.59
CA ASP A 200 7.06 84.24 48.90
C ASP A 200 6.22 85.46 49.27
N ALA A 201 4.90 85.29 49.41
CA ALA A 201 3.99 86.35 49.84
C ALA A 201 4.15 86.73 51.32
N ALA A 202 4.59 85.81 52.17
CA ALA A 202 4.81 86.04 53.61
C ALA A 202 6.19 86.66 53.93
N LYS A 203 7.20 86.50 53.06
CA LYS A 203 8.54 87.09 53.21
C LYS A 203 8.54 88.59 53.57
N PRO A 204 7.71 89.47 52.97
CA PRO A 204 7.64 90.88 53.34
C PRO A 204 7.21 91.13 54.78
N ILE A 205 6.28 90.32 55.30
CA ILE A 205 5.76 90.43 56.68
C ILE A 205 6.81 89.96 57.69
N GLN A 206 7.52 88.86 57.38
CA GLN A 206 8.66 88.42 58.20
C GLN A 206 9.74 89.51 58.33
N LYS A 207 10.09 90.18 57.23
CA LYS A 207 11.05 91.30 57.24
C LYS A 207 10.62 92.49 58.11
N ILE A 208 9.33 92.62 58.44
CA ILE A 208 8.82 93.65 59.35
C ILE A 208 9.03 93.21 60.80
N PHE A 209 8.69 91.96 61.14
CA PHE A 209 8.89 91.43 62.49
C PHE A 209 10.37 91.20 62.86
N GLU A 210 11.23 90.90 61.89
CA GLU A 210 12.69 90.83 62.08
C GLU A 210 13.35 92.21 62.33
N LYS A 211 12.64 93.32 62.08
CA LYS A 211 13.13 94.68 62.35
C LYS A 211 12.77 95.20 63.75
N GLU A 212 11.91 94.51 64.49
CA GLU A 212 11.48 94.91 65.84
C GLU A 212 12.18 94.13 66.98
N TYR A 213 13.29 93.45 66.69
CA TYR A 213 14.27 92.97 67.67
C TYR A 213 15.69 93.42 67.29
#